data_AF-A0A0Q4S4A5-F1
#
_entry.id   AF-A0A0Q4S4A5-F1
#
_cell.length_a   1.000
_cell.length_b   1.000
_cell.length_c   1.000
_cell.angle_alpha   90.00
_cell.angle_beta   90.00
_cell.angle_gamma   90.00
#
_symmetry.space_group_name_H-M   'P 1'
#
loop_
_entity.id
_entity.type
_entity.pdbx_description
1 polymer ?
#
loop_
_entity_poly.entity_id
_entity_poly.type
_entity_poly.pdbx_seq_one_letter_code
_entity_poly.pdbx_strand_id
1 'polypeptide(L)'
;MKLLLPDAHPVAPDEPLSELEAQLRGPHADVARADALARIAALEQRMRAVLADGVLPADYPALMAVLDACQAAREVLTMAVRAP
;
A
#
# COMPACT_ATOMS: atom_id res chain seq x y z
N MET A 1 -17.95 -24.49 39.05
CA MET A 1 -17.40 -23.13 39.15
C MET A 1 -17.60 -22.46 37.80
N LYS A 2 -18.34 -21.33 37.74
CA LYS A 2 -18.51 -20.57 36.49
C LYS A 2 -17.23 -19.77 36.24
N LEU A 3 -16.43 -20.20 35.27
CA LEU A 3 -15.35 -19.39 34.71
C LEU A 3 -16.01 -18.28 33.90
N LEU A 4 -16.05 -17.07 34.47
CA LEU A 4 -16.36 -15.85 33.74
C LEU A 4 -15.15 -15.56 32.86
N LEU A 5 -15.27 -15.86 31.56
CA LEU A 5 -14.29 -15.41 30.57
C LEU A 5 -14.30 -13.86 30.59
N PRO A 6 -13.13 -13.20 30.61
CA PRO A 6 -13.07 -11.75 30.56
C PRO A 6 -13.76 -11.25 29.29
N ASP A 7 -14.59 -10.22 29.43
CA ASP A 7 -15.32 -9.58 28.35
C ASP A 7 -14.43 -9.35 27.14
N ALA A 8 -14.93 -9.78 25.97
CA ALA A 8 -14.31 -9.51 24.69
C ALA A 8 -14.01 -8.00 24.61
N HIS A 9 -12.73 -7.65 24.45
CA HIS A 9 -12.35 -6.27 24.20
C HIS A 9 -13.23 -5.71 23.08
N PRO A 10 -13.75 -4.48 23.23
CA PRO A 10 -14.55 -3.88 22.17
C PRO A 10 -13.69 -3.84 20.90
N VAL A 11 -14.10 -4.61 19.90
CA VAL A 11 -13.51 -4.57 18.57
C VAL A 11 -13.67 -3.13 18.09
N ALA A 12 -12.54 -2.47 17.82
CA ALA A 12 -12.57 -1.11 17.28
C ALA A 12 -13.46 -1.09 16.03
N PRO A 13 -14.25 -0.02 15.81
CA PRO A 13 -15.07 0.08 14.61
C PRO A 13 -14.19 -0.13 13.38
N ASP A 14 -14.66 -0.95 12.45
CA ASP A 14 -13.98 -1.23 11.17
C ASP A 14 -14.14 -0.06 10.19
N GLU A 15 -13.78 1.13 10.67
CA GLU A 15 -13.85 2.38 9.93
C GLU A 15 -12.54 2.56 9.15
N PRO A 16 -12.61 2.98 7.86
CA PRO A 16 -11.40 3.18 7.07
C PRO A 16 -10.48 4.23 7.72
N LEU A 17 -9.19 3.93 7.81
CA LEU A 17 -8.17 4.80 8.40
C LEU A 17 -7.73 5.92 7.45
N SER A 18 -8.06 5.81 6.16
CA SER A 18 -7.73 6.80 5.14
C SER A 18 -8.77 6.84 4.02
N GLU A 19 -8.77 7.93 3.25
CA GLU A 19 -9.62 8.06 2.05
C GLU A 19 -9.34 6.96 1.02
N LEU A 20 -8.07 6.58 0.86
CA LEU A 20 -7.68 5.49 -0.05
C LEU A 20 -8.27 4.17 0.43
N GLU A 21 -8.20 3.88 1.73
CA GLU A 21 -8.79 2.67 2.29
C GLU A 21 -10.31 2.66 2.15
N ALA A 22 -10.97 3.80 2.36
CA ALA A 22 -12.41 3.94 2.12
C ALA A 22 -12.78 3.63 0.66
N GLN A 23 -12.00 4.14 -0.30
CA GLN A 23 -12.20 3.89 -1.73
C GLN A 23 -11.96 2.41 -2.08
N LEU A 24 -10.94 1.78 -1.48
CA LEU A 24 -10.60 0.37 -1.70
C LEU A 24 -11.61 -0.61 -1.07
N ARG A 25 -12.46 -0.15 -0.13
CA ARG A 25 -13.57 -0.92 0.45
C ARG A 25 -14.91 -0.64 -0.23
N GLY A 26 -14.98 0.39 -1.10
CA GLY A 26 -16.20 0.83 -1.75
C GLY A 26 -16.56 0.07 -3.04
N PRO A 27 -17.69 0.42 -3.69
CA PRO A 27 -18.14 -0.23 -4.92
C PRO A 27 -17.21 -0.01 -6.12
N HIS A 28 -16.27 0.93 -6.02
CA HIS A 28 -15.27 1.24 -7.05
C HIS A 28 -13.86 0.80 -6.65
N ALA A 29 -13.73 -0.15 -5.72
CA ALA A 29 -12.46 -0.64 -5.20
C ALA A 29 -11.46 -1.05 -6.29
N ASP A 30 -11.92 -1.76 -7.32
CA ASP A 30 -11.06 -2.20 -8.41
C ASP A 30 -10.51 -1.05 -9.25
N VAL A 31 -11.34 -0.01 -9.49
CA VAL A 31 -10.91 1.20 -10.21
C VAL A 31 -9.91 1.99 -9.37
N ALA A 32 -10.23 2.23 -8.10
CA ALA A 32 -9.32 2.93 -7.18
C ALA A 32 -7.98 2.21 -7.03
N ARG A 33 -8.00 0.87 -6.97
CA ARG A 33 -6.80 0.03 -6.95
C ARG A 33 -6.02 0.14 -8.26
N ALA A 34 -6.67 0.03 -9.41
CA ALA A 34 -6.02 0.15 -10.71
C ALA A 34 -5.34 1.52 -10.87
N ASP A 35 -6.01 2.60 -10.47
CA ASP A 35 -5.45 3.95 -10.49
C ASP A 35 -4.25 4.10 -9.55
N ALA A 36 -4.33 3.55 -8.34
CA ALA A 36 -3.21 3.57 -7.39
C ALA A 36 -2.00 2.79 -7.95
N LEU A 37 -2.23 1.60 -8.54
CA LEU A 37 -1.19 0.80 -9.18
C LEU A 37 -0.57 1.51 -10.38
N ALA A 38 -1.37 2.15 -11.23
CA ALA A 38 -0.88 2.92 -12.37
C ALA A 38 0.02 4.09 -11.93
N ARG A 39 -0.35 4.80 -10.85
CA ARG A 39 0.46 5.88 -10.27
C ARG A 39 1.80 5.37 -9.74
N ILE A 40 1.81 4.23 -9.05
CA ILE A 40 3.04 3.59 -8.56
C ILE A 40 3.92 3.15 -9.73
N ALA A 41 3.36 2.50 -10.75
CA ALA A 41 4.11 2.07 -11.93
C ALA A 41 4.76 3.26 -12.66
N ALA A 42 4.04 4.37 -12.79
CA ALA A 42 4.58 5.58 -13.40
C ALA A 42 5.73 6.19 -12.57
N LEU A 43 5.64 6.16 -11.23
CA LEU A 43 6.74 6.59 -10.36
C LEU A 43 7.96 5.69 -10.51
N GLU A 44 7.75 4.37 -10.47
CA GLU A 44 8.81 3.37 -10.62
C GLU A 44 9.55 3.52 -11.96
N GLN A 45 8.80 3.71 -13.05
CA GLN A 45 9.37 3.93 -14.38
C GLN A 45 10.23 5.19 -14.43
N ARG A 46 9.79 6.29 -13.81
CA ARG A 46 10.59 7.53 -13.72
C ARG A 46 11.88 7.30 -12.95
N MET A 47 11.83 6.61 -11.81
CA MET A 47 13.03 6.32 -11.01
C MET A 47 14.01 5.41 -11.75
N ARG A 48 13.50 4.40 -12.47
CA ARG A 48 14.31 3.53 -13.32
C ARG A 48 14.96 4.28 -14.48
N ALA A 49 14.27 5.24 -15.08
CA ALA A 49 14.83 6.10 -16.11
C ALA A 49 15.98 6.96 -15.56
N VAL A 50 15.78 7.59 -14.39
CA VAL A 50 16.83 8.35 -13.69
C VAL A 50 18.05 7.48 -13.40
N LEU A 51 17.86 6.24 -12.94
CA LEU A 51 18.96 5.30 -12.73
C LEU A 51 19.70 4.93 -14.03
N ALA A 52 18.96 4.78 -15.14
CA ALA A 52 19.54 4.46 -16.44
C ALA A 52 20.36 5.62 -17.01
N ASP A 53 19.93 6.87 -16.76
CA ASP A 53 20.65 8.09 -17.15
C ASP A 53 21.93 8.32 -16.32
N GLY A 54 22.05 7.62 -15.19
CA GLY A 54 23.19 7.69 -14.28
C GLY A 54 22.94 8.63 -13.12
N VAL A 55 23.36 8.20 -11.93
CA VAL A 55 23.13 8.91 -10.66
C VAL A 55 24.41 9.00 -9.87
N LEU A 56 24.53 10.04 -9.04
CA LEU A 56 25.66 10.17 -8.15
C LEU A 56 25.61 9.03 -7.10
N PRO A 57 26.78 8.50 -6.67
CA PRO A 57 26.81 7.44 -5.66
C PRO A 57 26.11 7.80 -4.35
N ALA A 58 26.05 9.09 -4.00
CA ALA A 58 25.36 9.59 -2.81
C ALA A 58 23.83 9.50 -2.92
N ASP A 59 23.27 9.60 -4.13
CA ASP A 59 21.83 9.62 -4.38
C ASP A 59 21.26 8.21 -4.65
N TYR A 60 22.12 7.27 -5.05
CA TYR A 60 21.74 5.90 -5.35
C TYR A 60 20.96 5.19 -4.22
N PRO A 61 21.37 5.26 -2.94
CA PRO A 61 20.63 4.61 -1.86
C PRO A 61 19.20 5.16 -1.71
N ALA A 62 19.02 6.47 -1.90
CA ALA A 62 17.70 7.09 -1.80
C ALA A 62 16.77 6.62 -2.93
N LEU A 63 17.28 6.55 -4.15
CA LEU A 63 16.53 6.04 -5.30
C LEU A 63 16.16 4.56 -5.15
N MET A 64 17.08 3.75 -4.63
CA MET A 64 16.78 2.34 -4.36
C MET A 64 15.71 2.18 -3.28
N ALA A 65 15.71 3.02 -2.24
CA ALA A 65 14.65 3.02 -1.23
C ALA A 65 13.28 3.40 -1.82
N VAL A 66 13.22 4.31 -2.79
CA VAL A 66 11.97 4.65 -3.48
C VAL A 66 11.47 3.47 -4.32
N LEU A 67 12.35 2.76 -5.03
CA LEU A 67 11.98 1.58 -5.79
C LEU A 67 11.47 0.45 -4.89
N ASP A 68 12.11 0.23 -3.75
CA ASP A 68 11.68 -0.74 -2.74
C ASP A 68 10.31 -0.37 -2.15
N ALA A 69 10.10 0.91 -1.82
CA ALA A 69 8.80 1.41 -1.36
C ALA A 69 7.69 1.23 -2.42
N CYS A 70 8.01 1.40 -3.70
CA CYS A 70 7.06 1.16 -4.80
C CYS A 70 6.68 -0.32 -4.92
N GLN A 71 7.64 -1.22 -4.75
CA GLN A 71 7.41 -2.67 -4.69
C GLN A 71 6.50 -3.03 -3.51
N ALA A 72 6.83 -2.55 -2.30
CA ALA A 72 6.05 -2.80 -1.10
C ALA A 72 4.61 -2.26 -1.23
N ALA A 73 4.42 -1.06 -1.78
CA ALA A 73 3.11 -0.47 -1.98
C ALA A 73 2.23 -1.30 -2.95
N ARG A 74 2.82 -1.83 -4.02
CA ARG A 74 2.12 -2.74 -4.94
C ARG A 74 1.68 -4.03 -4.24
N GLU A 75 2.54 -4.60 -3.41
CA GLU A 75 2.24 -5.82 -2.65
C GLU A 75 1.07 -5.58 -1.68
N VAL A 76 1.07 -4.48 -0.94
CA VAL A 76 -0.03 -4.09 -0.05
C VAL A 76 -1.35 -3.97 -0.82
N LEU A 77 -1.35 -3.24 -1.94
CA LEU A 77 -2.55 -3.06 -2.76
C LEU A 77 -3.08 -4.36 -3.38
N THR A 78 -2.18 -5.31 -3.68
CA THR A 78 -2.52 -6.62 -4.23
C THR A 78 -3.01 -7.59 -3.15
N MET A 79 -2.43 -7.55 -1.94
CA MET A 79 -2.86 -8.38 -0.82
C MET A 79 -4.21 -7.94 -0.26
N ALA A 80 -4.54 -6.64 -0.30
CA ALA A 80 -5.85 -6.11 0.07
C ALA A 80 -7.02 -6.67 -0.77
N VAL A 81 -6.75 -7.43 -1.84
CA VAL A 81 -7.75 -8.17 -2.63
C VAL A 81 -8.32 -9.36 -1.86
N ARG A 82 -7.61 -9.88 -0.84
CA ARG A 82 -7.94 -11.16 -0.18
C ARG A 82 -8.74 -11.04 1.11
N ALA A 83 -9.24 -9.85 1.49
CA ALA A 83 -10.15 -9.76 2.62
C ALA A 83 -11.47 -10.45 2.24
N PRO A 84 -11.88 -11.53 2.94
CA PRO A 84 -13.06 -12.34 2.63
C PRO A 84 -14.37 -11.60 2.93
#